data_AF-A0A356X808-F1
#
_entry.id   AF-A0A356X808-F1
#
_cell.length_a   1.000
_cell.length_b   1.000
_cell.length_c   1.000
_cell.angle_alpha   90.00
_cell.angle_beta   90.00
_cell.angle_gamma   90.00
#
_symmetry.space_group_name_H-M   'P 1'
#
loop_
_entity.id
_entity.type
_entity.pdbx_description
1 polymer ?
#
loop_
_entity_poly.entity_id
_entity_poly.type
_entity_poly.pdbx_seq_one_letter_code
_entity_poly.pdbx_strand_id
1 'polypeptide(L)'
;MKTYFTDIIPKLKSYSKKIDDLTLLKNQNWILLNENLEEKNVFIFRDNNELLISKNGRVEKAKWEYLGNDSLLIDRNDGSFLFKHGFFDQSVFALKVDGDSEYAIFISEMVFNQVIHNFEDLLDYFQSKYLDRTQESTYIK
;
A
#
# COMPACT_ATOMS: atom_id res chain seq x y z
N MET A 1 -13.76 5.00 -8.41
CA MET A 1 -12.32 4.98 -8.79
C MET A 1 -11.58 3.72 -8.33
N LYS A 2 -12.19 2.87 -7.48
CA LYS A 2 -11.64 1.60 -7.00
C LYS A 2 -11.21 0.60 -8.09
N THR A 3 -11.86 0.61 -9.25
CA THR A 3 -11.60 -0.34 -10.35
C THR A 3 -10.24 -0.19 -11.02
N TYR A 4 -9.75 1.06 -11.16
CA TYR A 4 -8.49 1.34 -11.87
C TYR A 4 -7.31 0.58 -11.26
N PHE A 5 -7.20 0.63 -9.94
CA PHE A 5 -6.11 -0.03 -9.26
C PHE A 5 -6.30 -1.55 -9.17
N THR A 6 -7.53 -2.04 -9.07
CA THR A 6 -7.81 -3.49 -9.13
C THR A 6 -7.29 -4.11 -10.43
N ASP A 7 -7.30 -3.36 -11.54
CA ASP A 7 -6.80 -3.80 -12.84
C ASP A 7 -5.28 -3.65 -13.01
N ILE A 8 -4.66 -2.72 -12.28
CA ILE A 8 -3.23 -2.41 -12.41
C ILE A 8 -2.38 -3.23 -11.45
N ILE A 9 -2.78 -3.35 -10.17
CA ILE A 9 -2.00 -4.06 -9.15
C ILE A 9 -1.61 -5.49 -9.59
N PRO A 10 -2.48 -6.31 -10.22
CA PRO A 10 -2.10 -7.62 -10.75
C PRO A 10 -0.98 -7.55 -11.80
N LYS A 11 -0.98 -6.51 -12.66
CA LYS A 11 0.06 -6.30 -13.68
C LYS A 11 1.39 -5.88 -13.07
N LEU A 12 1.36 -5.22 -11.91
CA LEU A 12 2.56 -4.76 -11.21
C LEU A 12 3.24 -5.85 -10.38
N LYS A 13 2.60 -7.01 -10.18
CA LYS A 13 3.15 -8.10 -9.36
C LYS A 13 4.56 -8.54 -9.75
N SER A 14 4.94 -8.45 -11.02
CA SER A 14 6.29 -8.76 -11.50
C SER A 14 7.38 -7.86 -10.91
N TYR A 15 7.03 -6.65 -10.46
CA TYR A 15 7.93 -5.68 -9.84
C TYR A 15 7.83 -5.65 -8.31
N SER A 16 6.95 -6.48 -7.74
CA SER A 16 6.67 -6.51 -6.32
C SER A 16 7.79 -7.19 -5.55
N LYS A 17 8.25 -6.55 -4.48
CA LYS A 17 9.04 -7.21 -3.43
C LYS A 17 8.13 -8.12 -2.61
N LYS A 18 8.74 -9.13 -2.00
CA LYS A 18 8.07 -9.92 -0.97
C LYS A 18 7.85 -9.07 0.28
N ILE A 19 6.78 -9.35 1.01
CA ILE A 19 6.45 -8.62 2.24
C ILE A 19 7.34 -9.05 3.43
N ASP A 20 8.17 -10.09 3.25
CA ASP A 20 9.17 -10.52 4.24
C ASP A 20 10.23 -9.43 4.54
N ASP A 21 10.35 -8.41 3.69
CA ASP A 21 11.04 -7.15 3.98
C ASP A 21 10.22 -6.27 4.95
N LEU A 22 9.99 -6.81 6.16
CA LEU A 22 9.30 -6.11 7.25
C LEU A 22 10.04 -4.83 7.67
N THR A 23 11.34 -4.75 7.39
CA THR A 23 12.15 -3.55 7.63
C THR A 23 11.61 -2.39 6.81
N LEU A 24 11.33 -2.60 5.52
CA LEU A 24 10.73 -1.57 4.67
C LEU A 24 9.32 -1.17 5.15
N LEU A 25 8.52 -2.13 5.61
CA LEU A 25 7.17 -1.88 6.11
C LEU A 25 7.18 -0.97 7.34
N LYS A 26 8.16 -1.17 8.24
CA LYS A 26 8.26 -0.45 9.52
C LYS A 26 9.04 0.85 9.46
N ASN A 27 9.94 1.01 8.49
CA ASN A 27 10.82 2.19 8.39
C ASN A 27 10.14 3.45 7.85
N GLN A 28 8.86 3.38 7.50
CA GLN A 28 8.11 4.53 7.00
C GLN A 28 6.63 4.43 7.35
N ASN A 29 5.96 5.57 7.23
CA ASN A 29 4.52 5.68 7.40
C ASN A 29 3.82 5.49 6.05
N TRP A 30 2.64 4.88 6.12
CA TRP A 30 1.85 4.51 4.95
C TRP A 30 0.52 5.23 4.96
N ILE A 31 0.18 5.95 3.89
CA ILE A 31 -1.11 6.62 3.76
C ILE A 31 -2.03 5.72 2.95
N LEU A 32 -3.17 5.34 3.53
CA LEU A 32 -4.23 4.65 2.82
C LEU A 32 -4.86 5.61 1.80
N LEU A 33 -4.80 5.23 0.53
CA LEU A 33 -5.44 5.95 -0.57
C LEU A 33 -6.93 5.64 -0.58
N ASN A 34 -7.73 6.67 -0.31
CA ASN A 34 -9.18 6.63 -0.36
C ASN A 34 -9.69 7.54 -1.49
N GLU A 35 -11.00 7.51 -1.74
CA GLU A 35 -11.64 8.38 -2.75
C GLU A 35 -11.48 9.87 -2.42
N ASN A 36 -11.35 10.20 -1.13
CA ASN A 36 -11.04 11.54 -0.66
C ASN A 36 -9.57 11.61 -0.19
N LEU A 37 -8.73 12.29 -0.96
CA LEU A 37 -7.31 12.50 -0.63
C LEU A 37 -7.09 13.46 0.55
N GLU A 38 -8.10 14.25 0.92
CA GLU A 38 -8.03 15.10 2.12
C GLU A 38 -8.14 14.28 3.42
N GLU A 39 -8.76 13.10 3.37
CA GLU A 39 -8.82 12.17 4.50
C GLU A 39 -7.53 11.36 4.62
N LYS A 40 -6.53 11.97 5.25
CA LYS A 40 -5.23 11.32 5.49
C LYS A 40 -5.36 10.27 6.60
N ASN A 41 -5.36 9.00 6.19
CA ASN A 41 -5.35 7.84 7.07
C ASN A 41 -3.94 7.24 7.06
N VAL A 42 -3.16 7.52 8.11
CA VAL A 42 -1.74 7.12 8.21
C VAL A 42 -1.61 5.87 9.06
N PHE A 43 -0.92 4.87 8.53
CA PHE A 43 -0.63 3.58 9.15
C PHE A 43 0.86 3.52 9.49
N ILE A 44 1.16 3.18 10.75
CA ILE A 44 2.52 3.12 11.29
C ILE A 44 2.74 1.76 11.93
N PHE A 45 3.52 0.91 11.27
CA PHE A 45 3.85 -0.45 11.72
C PHE A 45 5.05 -0.40 12.67
N ARG A 46 4.88 -0.83 13.92
CA ARG A 46 5.92 -0.80 14.94
C ARG A 46 6.50 -2.19 15.23
N ASP A 47 7.73 -2.24 15.72
CA ASP A 47 8.44 -3.49 16.06
C ASP A 47 7.77 -4.33 17.15
N ASN A 48 6.95 -3.72 18.01
CA ASN A 48 6.26 -4.38 19.12
C ASN A 48 4.88 -4.93 18.71
N ASN A 49 4.68 -5.24 17.42
CA ASN A 49 3.40 -5.70 16.85
C ASN A 49 2.23 -4.71 17.04
N GLU A 50 2.51 -3.46 17.41
CA GLU A 50 1.51 -2.38 17.48
C GLU A 50 1.39 -1.70 16.12
N LEU A 51 0.16 -1.50 15.67
CA LEU A 51 -0.18 -0.70 14.51
C LEU A 51 -0.86 0.57 15.01
N LEU A 52 -0.32 1.74 14.65
CA LEU A 52 -1.00 3.01 14.90
C LEU A 52 -1.70 3.46 13.61
N ILE A 53 -3.00 3.75 13.71
CA ILE A 53 -3.79 4.28 12.61
C ILE A 53 -4.19 5.70 13.00
N SER A 54 -3.60 6.70 12.36
CA SER A 54 -3.93 8.11 12.55
C SER A 54 -4.91 8.57 11.47
N LYS A 55 -6.13 8.93 11.88
CA LYS A 55 -7.13 9.56 11.02
C LYS A 55 -7.32 11.00 11.47
N ASN A 56 -6.88 11.96 10.64
CA ASN A 56 -7.01 13.40 10.91
C ASN A 56 -6.53 13.80 12.33
N GLY A 57 -5.43 13.19 12.81
CA GLY A 57 -4.85 13.47 14.13
C GLY A 57 -5.43 12.66 15.29
N ARG A 58 -6.49 11.87 15.08
CA ARG A 58 -6.97 10.89 16.07
C ARG A 58 -6.29 9.55 15.84
N VAL A 59 -5.69 8.99 16.89
CA VAL A 59 -4.95 7.73 16.81
C VAL A 59 -5.78 6.58 17.36
N GLU A 60 -6.00 5.58 16.53
CA GLU A 60 -6.45 4.25 16.90
C GLU A 60 -5.22 3.33 17.09
N LYS A 61 -5.25 2.51 18.14
CA LYS A 61 -4.25 1.46 18.36
C LYS A 61 -4.83 0.12 17.94
N ALA A 62 -4.09 -0.57 17.09
CA ALA A 62 -4.37 -1.91 16.60
C ALA A 62 -3.14 -2.79 16.79
N LYS A 63 -3.26 -4.08 16.47
CA LYS A 63 -2.12 -5.00 16.39
C LYS A 63 -1.92 -5.46 14.96
N TRP A 64 -0.69 -5.80 14.62
CA TRP A 64 -0.36 -6.41 13.35
C TRP A 64 0.63 -7.56 13.52
N GLU A 65 0.52 -8.55 12.64
CA GLU A 65 1.40 -9.71 12.63
C GLU A 65 1.60 -10.21 11.21
N TYR A 66 2.86 -10.47 10.85
CA TYR A 66 3.17 -11.19 9.62
C TYR A 66 3.10 -12.69 9.87
N LEU A 67 2.13 -13.37 9.24
CA LEU A 67 1.88 -14.79 9.44
C LEU A 67 2.73 -15.69 8.52
N GLY A 68 3.64 -15.10 7.73
CA GLY A 68 4.32 -15.81 6.65
C GLY A 68 3.44 -15.99 5.41
N ASN A 69 4.01 -16.58 4.35
CA ASN A 69 3.30 -16.83 3.08
C ASN A 69 2.54 -15.59 2.58
N ASP A 70 3.22 -14.45 2.61
CA ASP A 70 2.67 -13.20 2.10
C ASP A 70 1.33 -12.79 2.75
N SER A 71 1.12 -13.19 4.02
CA SER A 71 -0.12 -12.94 4.77
C SER A 71 0.13 -12.04 5.97
N LEU A 72 -0.70 -11.01 6.13
CA LEU A 72 -0.65 -10.03 7.20
C LEU A 72 -1.97 -10.07 7.96
N LEU A 73 -1.91 -10.28 9.28
CA LEU A 73 -3.04 -10.14 10.17
C LEU A 73 -3.04 -8.73 10.75
N ILE A 74 -4.19 -8.06 10.70
CA ILE A 74 -4.41 -6.81 11.43
C ILE A 74 -5.60 -7.01 12.36
N ASP A 75 -5.35 -6.83 13.65
CA ASP A 75 -6.36 -6.96 14.70
C ASP A 75 -6.75 -5.58 15.22
N ARG A 76 -8.01 -5.21 14.98
CA ARG A 76 -8.60 -3.90 15.30
C ARG A 76 -9.77 -4.10 16.24
N ASN A 77 -10.25 -3.00 16.81
CA ASN A 77 -11.40 -3.03 17.72
C ASN A 77 -12.69 -3.51 17.03
N ASP A 78 -12.80 -3.36 15.71
CA ASP A 78 -13.93 -3.79 14.88
C ASP A 78 -13.78 -5.22 14.33
N GLY A 79 -12.64 -5.88 14.61
CA GLY A 79 -12.39 -7.27 14.24
C GLY A 79 -10.98 -7.50 13.71
N SER A 80 -10.69 -8.77 13.41
CA SER A 80 -9.41 -9.18 12.84
C SER A 80 -9.56 -9.43 11.34
N PHE A 81 -8.65 -8.85 10.55
CA PHE A 81 -8.66 -8.92 9.10
C PHE A 81 -7.39 -9.60 8.62
N LEU A 82 -7.56 -10.63 7.80
CA LEU A 82 -6.46 -11.30 7.13
C LEU A 82 -6.27 -10.68 5.75
N PHE A 83 -5.07 -10.19 5.49
CA PHE A 83 -4.68 -9.64 4.22
C PHE A 83 -3.66 -10.53 3.52
N LYS A 84 -3.82 -10.66 2.20
CA LYS A 84 -2.84 -11.22 1.29
C LYS A 84 -2.07 -10.10 0.61
N HIS A 85 -0.79 -10.33 0.41
CA HIS A 85 0.09 -9.46 -0.36
C HIS A 85 -0.43 -9.28 -1.78
N GLY A 86 -0.66 -8.03 -2.16
CA GLY A 86 -0.96 -7.64 -3.53
C GLY A 86 0.30 -7.17 -4.25
N PHE A 87 0.89 -6.11 -3.73
CA PHE A 87 2.06 -5.44 -4.28
C PHE A 87 2.84 -4.71 -3.16
N PHE A 88 4.16 -4.65 -3.24
CA PHE A 88 4.98 -3.94 -2.25
C PHE A 88 6.28 -3.48 -2.87
N ASP A 89 6.55 -2.19 -2.77
CA ASP A 89 7.86 -1.62 -2.99
C ASP A 89 8.12 -0.48 -2.01
N GLN A 90 9.14 0.34 -2.28
CA GLN A 90 9.49 1.45 -1.39
C GLN A 90 8.45 2.55 -1.31
N SER A 91 7.54 2.67 -2.27
CA SER A 91 6.58 3.78 -2.35
C SER A 91 5.14 3.33 -2.27
N VAL A 92 4.81 2.14 -2.74
CA VAL A 92 3.44 1.64 -2.80
C VAL A 92 3.36 0.28 -2.13
N PHE A 93 2.32 0.12 -1.32
CA PHE A 93 1.99 -1.11 -0.63
C PHE A 93 0.51 -1.41 -0.87
N ALA A 94 0.19 -2.58 -1.39
CA ALA A 94 -1.19 -2.98 -1.68
C ALA A 94 -1.49 -4.31 -1.00
N LEU A 95 -2.57 -4.32 -0.23
CA LEU A 95 -3.07 -5.47 0.48
C LEU A 95 -4.45 -5.85 -0.04
N LYS A 96 -4.69 -7.15 -0.18
CA LYS A 96 -5.99 -7.68 -0.56
C LYS A 96 -6.61 -8.36 0.65
N VAL A 97 -7.84 -8.02 1.02
CA VAL A 97 -8.55 -8.76 2.08
C VAL A 97 -8.79 -10.19 1.58
N ASP A 98 -8.51 -11.18 2.42
CA ASP A 98 -8.75 -12.59 2.07
C ASP A 98 -10.25 -12.81 1.84
N GLY A 99 -10.62 -13.28 0.63
CA GLY A 99 -12.02 -13.44 0.21
C GLY A 99 -12.68 -12.21 -0.43
N ASP A 100 -12.01 -11.06 -0.50
CA ASP A 100 -12.49 -9.89 -1.26
C ASP A 100 -11.87 -9.87 -2.67
N SER A 101 -12.41 -9.05 -3.57
CA SER A 101 -11.80 -8.72 -4.86
C SER A 101 -11.06 -7.38 -4.84
N GLU A 102 -11.31 -6.52 -3.85
CA GLU A 102 -10.71 -5.18 -3.75
C GLU A 102 -9.33 -5.18 -3.06
N TYR A 103 -8.49 -4.21 -3.45
CA TYR A 103 -7.20 -3.92 -2.82
C TYR A 103 -7.29 -2.66 -1.96
N ALA A 104 -6.79 -2.72 -0.74
CA ALA A 104 -6.40 -1.55 0.05
C ALA A 104 -5.01 -1.11 -0.40
N ILE A 105 -4.86 0.14 -0.82
CA ILE A 105 -3.64 0.65 -1.42
C ILE A 105 -3.10 1.77 -0.55
N PHE A 106 -1.82 1.66 -0.27
CA PHE A 106 -1.07 2.55 0.56
C PHE A 106 0.07 3.14 -0.24
N ILE A 107 0.37 4.39 0.04
CA ILE A 107 1.53 5.09 -0.50
C ILE A 107 2.40 5.59 0.65
N SER A 108 3.72 5.56 0.49
CA SER A 108 4.63 6.10 1.48
C SER A 108 4.30 7.57 1.74
N GLU A 109 4.27 7.98 3.00
CA GLU A 109 3.97 9.35 3.38
C GLU A 109 4.93 10.37 2.75
N MET A 110 6.20 9.99 2.57
CA MET A 110 7.20 10.82 1.89
C MET A 110 6.79 11.13 0.45
N VAL A 111 6.47 10.10 -0.35
CA VAL A 111 6.06 10.29 -1.76
C VAL A 111 4.75 11.06 -1.84
N PHE A 112 3.78 10.75 -0.99
CA PHE A 112 2.50 11.45 -0.98
C PHE A 112 2.69 12.96 -0.77
N ASN A 113 3.43 13.34 0.28
CA ASN A 113 3.62 14.76 0.62
C ASN A 113 4.44 15.52 -0.44
N GLN A 114 5.25 14.83 -1.25
CA GLN A 114 6.13 15.45 -2.25
C GLN A 114 5.54 15.51 -3.65
N VAL A 115 4.75 14.50 -4.03
CA VAL A 115 4.35 14.26 -5.42
C VAL A 115 2.84 14.35 -5.60
N ILE A 116 2.05 14.01 -4.58
CA ILE A 116 0.60 13.80 -4.73
C ILE A 116 -0.18 14.96 -4.12
N HIS A 117 -0.71 15.84 -4.96
CA HIS A 117 -1.60 16.94 -4.55
C HIS A 117 -3.05 16.70 -4.94
N ASN A 118 -3.27 15.90 -5.98
CA ASN A 118 -4.59 15.52 -6.46
C ASN A 118 -4.58 14.08 -7.05
N PHE A 119 -5.72 13.62 -7.54
CA PHE A 119 -5.84 12.27 -8.09
C PHE A 119 -5.11 12.07 -9.43
N GLU A 120 -4.99 13.12 -10.25
CA GLU A 120 -4.24 13.07 -11.51
C GLU A 120 -2.76 12.83 -11.25
N ASP A 121 -2.16 13.53 -10.27
CA ASP A 121 -0.78 13.30 -9.85
C ASP A 121 -0.53 11.85 -9.40
N LEU A 122 -1.54 11.25 -8.73
CA LEU A 122 -1.48 9.85 -8.30
C LEU A 122 -1.49 8.91 -9.50
N LEU A 123 -2.34 9.15 -10.50
CA LEU A 123 -2.38 8.35 -11.72
C LEU A 123 -1.05 8.47 -12.49
N ASP A 124 -0.56 9.69 -12.68
CA ASP A 124 0.68 9.98 -13.40
C ASP A 124 1.90 9.35 -12.71
N TYR A 125 1.94 9.38 -11.38
CA TYR A 125 2.97 8.70 -10.61
C TYR A 125 2.95 7.19 -10.85
N PHE A 126 1.78 6.55 -10.80
CA PHE A 126 1.67 5.11 -11.03
C PHE A 126 2.02 4.74 -12.48
N GLN A 127 1.58 5.55 -13.44
CA GLN A 127 1.83 5.32 -14.85
C GLN A 127 3.33 5.44 -15.17
N SER A 128 3.96 6.55 -14.80
CA SER A 128 5.38 6.78 -15.07
C SER A 128 6.29 5.78 -14.35
N LYS A 129 5.96 5.42 -13.09
CA LYS A 129 6.80 4.54 -12.30
C LYS A 129 6.70 3.08 -12.72
N TYR A 130 5.50 2.61 -13.07
CA TYR A 130 5.24 1.19 -13.22
C TYR A 130 4.81 0.75 -14.62
N LEU A 131 4.18 1.64 -15.41
CA LEU A 131 3.63 1.29 -16.71
C LEU A 131 4.55 1.74 -17.86
N ASP A 132 5.11 2.96 -17.81
CA ASP A 132 5.94 3.49 -18.91
C ASP A 132 7.31 2.80 -19.01
N ARG A 133 7.80 2.20 -17.92
CA ARG A 133 9.01 1.35 -17.92
C ARG A 133 8.89 0.07 -18.77
N THR A 134 7.70 -0.27 -19.27
CA THR A 134 7.49 -1.42 -20.16
C THR A 134 7.87 -1.16 -21.62
N GLN A 135 8.03 0.10 -22.04
CA GLN A 135 8.32 0.44 -23.44
C GLN A 135 9.84 0.49 -23.75
N GLU A 136 10.71 0.68 -22.75
CA GLU A 136 12.16 0.81 -23.00
C GLU A 136 12.90 -0.53 -23.11
N SER A 137 12.35 -1.64 -22.59
CA SER A 137 12.99 -2.96 -22.65
C SER A 137 12.78 -3.74 -23.96
N THR A 138 12.10 -3.17 -24.96
CA THR A 138 11.91 -3.82 -26.28
C THR A 138 13.01 -3.47 -27.30
N TYR A 139 13.95 -2.58 -26.95
CA TYR A 139 15.07 -2.20 -27.83
C TYR A 139 16.43 -2.51 -27.22
N ILE A 140 16.69 -3.79 -26.92
CA ILE A 140 18.06 -4.29 -26.98
C ILE A 140 18.01 -5.56 -27.84
N LYS A 141 18.47 -5.39 -29.09
CA LYS A 141 18.62 -6.41 -30.12
C LYS A 141 20.08 -6.84 -30.16
#